data_AF-A0A1F2RHZ8-F1
#
_entry.id   AF-A0A1F2RHZ8-F1
#
_cell.length_a   1.000
_cell.length_b   1.000
_cell.length_c   1.000
_cell.angle_alpha   90.00
_cell.angle_beta   90.00
_cell.angle_gamma   90.00
#
_symmetry.space_group_name_H-M   'P 1'
#
loop_
_entity.id
_entity.type
_entity.pdbx_description
1 polymer ?
#
loop_
_entity_poly.entity_id
_entity_poly.type
_entity_poly.pdbx_seq_one_letter_code
_entity_poly.pdbx_strand_id
1 'polypeptide(L)'
;MIHVEHSEGARLTILGKTCRLCLVCEMLIAHDADIARLLVASGVAAESESPAYLVRGTVAPRVWRAGLARGVTLEAVRASMADFKQYMRVEVTPGGWYREAETVRKP
;
A
#
# COMPACT_ATOMS: atom_id res chain seq x y z
N MET A 1 7.53 -4.70 3.77
CA MET A 1 7.33 -4.34 2.35
C MET A 1 5.91 -4.69 1.98
N ILE A 2 5.19 -3.78 1.32
CA ILE A 2 3.75 -3.95 1.08
C ILE A 2 3.54 -4.54 -0.31
N HIS A 3 2.67 -5.55 -0.38
CA HIS A 3 2.22 -6.12 -1.64
C HIS A 3 0.84 -5.57 -2.01
N VAL A 4 0.68 -5.19 -3.28
CA VAL A 4 -0.52 -4.55 -3.81
C VAL A 4 -1.01 -5.27 -5.07
N GLU A 5 -2.33 -5.49 -5.15
CA GLU A 5 -3.04 -6.01 -6.34
C GLU A 5 -4.00 -4.96 -6.91
N HIS A 6 -4.05 -4.86 -8.24
CA HIS A 6 -5.04 -4.08 -8.95
C HIS A 6 -6.36 -4.85 -9.10
N SER A 7 -7.50 -4.15 -9.09
CA SER A 7 -8.84 -4.77 -9.16
C SER A 7 -9.13 -5.47 -10.49
N GLU A 8 -8.64 -4.94 -11.60
CA GLU A 8 -8.83 -5.50 -12.97
C GLU A 8 -7.82 -6.59 -13.36
N GLY A 9 -7.02 -7.08 -12.41
CA GLY A 9 -6.27 -8.33 -12.60
C GLY A 9 -4.73 -8.24 -12.53
N ALA A 10 -4.18 -9.29 -11.88
CA ALA A 10 -2.85 -9.88 -11.89
C ALA A 10 -1.56 -9.03 -11.87
N ARG A 11 -1.61 -7.70 -11.74
CA ARG A 11 -0.39 -6.90 -11.54
C ARG A 11 0.00 -6.86 -10.07
N LEU A 12 0.67 -7.93 -9.64
CA LEU A 12 1.36 -8.03 -8.36
C LEU A 12 2.53 -7.05 -8.34
N THR A 13 2.43 -6.04 -7.48
CA THR A 13 3.51 -5.06 -7.32
C THR A 13 3.96 -5.05 -5.88
N ILE A 14 5.24 -5.36 -5.69
CA ILE A 14 5.88 -5.35 -4.39
C ILE A 14 6.55 -3.99 -4.20
N LEU A 15 6.03 -3.20 -3.26
CA LEU A 15 6.43 -1.81 -3.08
C LEU A 15 7.37 -1.66 -1.89
N GLY A 16 8.62 -1.27 -2.18
CA GLY A 16 9.66 -0.93 -1.21
C GLY A 16 9.44 0.42 -0.53
N LYS A 17 8.25 0.63 0.02
CA LYS A 17 7.87 1.88 0.66
C LYS A 17 8.23 1.88 2.15
N THR A 18 8.75 3.01 2.63
CA THR A 18 8.85 3.31 4.06
C THR A 18 7.46 3.46 4.66
N CYS A 19 7.13 2.59 5.61
CA CYS A 19 5.86 2.59 6.34
C CYS A 19 6.14 2.86 7.81
N ARG A 20 5.13 3.34 8.54
CA ARG A 20 5.19 3.42 10.00
C ARG A 20 4.61 2.15 10.59
N LEU A 21 5.24 1.62 11.63
CA LEU A 21 4.74 0.47 12.37
C LEU A 21 4.39 0.91 13.79
N CYS A 22 3.12 0.73 14.16
CA CYS A 22 2.71 0.81 15.57
C CYS A 22 2.88 -0.58 16.18
N LEU A 23 3.86 -0.74 17.07
CA LEU A 23 4.11 -2.02 17.75
C LEU A 23 3.01 -2.38 18.75
N VAL A 24 2.30 -1.39 19.30
CA VAL A 24 1.20 -1.61 20.26
C VAL A 24 -0.04 -2.18 19.56
N CYS A 25 -0.38 -1.62 18.41
CA CYS A 25 -1.56 -2.04 17.63
C CYS A 25 -1.23 -3.11 16.59
N GLU A 26 0.05 -3.50 16.46
CA GLU A 26 0.58 -4.33 15.38
C GLU A 26 0.16 -3.81 13.98
N MET A 27 0.07 -2.49 13.84
CA MET A 27 -0.54 -1.84 12.69
C MET A 27 0.53 -1.24 11.77
N LEU A 28 0.47 -1.60 10.50
CA LEU A 28 1.30 -1.00 9.45
C LEU A 28 0.54 0.15 8.79
N ILE A 29 1.13 1.34 8.79
CA ILE A 29 0.55 2.56 8.24
C ILE A 29 1.38 3.00 7.04
N ALA A 30 0.71 3.13 5.90
CA ALA A 30 1.31 3.61 4.66
C ALA A 30 0.57 4.85 4.16
N HIS A 31 1.33 5.85 3.72
CA HIS A 31 0.75 7.04 3.10
C HIS A 31 0.27 6.72 1.67
N ASP A 32 -1.02 6.95 1.41
CA ASP A 32 -1.68 6.61 0.14
C ASP A 32 -0.97 7.22 -1.07
N ALA A 33 -0.63 8.51 -1.01
CA ALA A 33 0.05 9.22 -2.10
C ALA A 33 1.36 8.56 -2.57
N ASP A 34 2.19 7.98 -1.67
CA ASP A 34 3.40 7.30 -2.16
C ASP A 34 3.11 5.91 -2.73
N ILE A 35 2.03 5.24 -2.28
CA ILE A 35 1.60 4.00 -2.94
C ILE A 35 1.15 4.34 -4.36
N ALA A 36 0.30 5.35 -4.53
CA ALA A 36 -0.16 5.80 -5.83
C ALA A 36 1.00 6.17 -6.77
N ARG A 37 1.99 6.96 -6.29
CA ARG A 37 3.20 7.29 -7.06
C ARG A 37 3.98 6.06 -7.51
N LEU A 38 4.14 5.07 -6.63
CA LEU A 38 4.87 3.86 -6.98
C LEU A 38 4.09 2.98 -7.97
N LEU A 39 2.76 2.93 -7.86
CA LEU A 39 1.91 2.24 -8.83
C LEU A 39 2.01 2.87 -10.21
N VAL A 40 1.97 4.20 -10.30
CA VAL A 40 2.22 4.94 -11.54
C VAL A 40 3.62 4.64 -12.09
N ALA A 41 4.67 4.75 -11.25
CA ALA A 41 6.05 4.50 -11.68
C ALA A 41 6.29 3.06 -12.15
N SER A 42 5.56 2.08 -11.61
CA SER A 42 5.59 0.69 -12.07
C SER A 42 4.78 0.43 -13.35
N GLY A 43 4.10 1.46 -13.86
CA GLY A 43 3.22 1.41 -15.03
C GLY A 43 1.91 0.67 -14.78
N VAL A 44 1.58 0.35 -13.52
CA VAL A 44 0.35 -0.36 -13.12
C VAL A 44 -0.86 0.56 -13.14
N ALA A 45 -0.65 1.86 -12.93
CA ALA A 45 -1.69 2.89 -12.94
C ALA A 45 -1.29 4.08 -13.81
N ALA A 46 -2.27 4.82 -14.32
CA ALA A 46 -2.05 6.09 -15.00
C ALA A 46 -2.04 7.27 -14.01
N GLU A 47 -1.31 8.34 -14.32
CA GLU A 47 -1.27 9.57 -13.49
C GLU A 47 -2.64 10.24 -13.32
N SER A 48 -3.55 10.03 -14.28
CA SER A 48 -4.90 10.61 -14.29
C SER A 48 -5.90 9.90 -13.39
N GLU A 49 -5.54 8.75 -12.81
CA GLU A 49 -6.44 7.95 -11.96
C GLU A 49 -5.89 7.85 -10.54
N SER A 50 -6.80 7.89 -9.55
CA SER A 50 -6.47 7.34 -8.23
C SER A 50 -6.51 5.82 -8.36
N PRO A 51 -5.36 5.13 -8.29
CA PRO A 51 -5.34 3.69 -8.54
C PRO A 51 -6.23 2.95 -7.56
N ALA A 52 -7.14 2.13 -8.08
CA ALA A 52 -7.87 1.17 -7.27
C ALA A 52 -6.91 0.03 -6.94
N TYR A 53 -6.53 -0.07 -5.66
CA TYR A 53 -5.57 -1.06 -5.23
C TYR A 53 -5.92 -1.68 -3.89
N LEU A 54 -5.62 -2.98 -3.77
CA LEU A 54 -5.79 -3.74 -2.54
C LEU A 54 -4.42 -4.12 -2.01
N VAL A 55 -4.10 -3.69 -0.79
CA VAL A 55 -2.96 -4.23 -0.06
C VAL A 55 -3.30 -5.67 0.35
N ARG A 56 -2.37 -6.62 0.18
CA ARG A 56 -2.60 -8.05 0.50
C ARG A 56 -1.81 -8.57 1.69
N GLY A 57 -0.76 -7.88 2.10
CA GLY A 57 0.14 -8.40 3.11
C GLY A 57 1.52 -7.77 3.07
N THR A 58 2.36 -8.23 4.00
CA THR A 58 3.79 -7.96 3.99
C THR A 58 4.59 -9.16 3.55
N VAL A 59 5.70 -8.90 2.87
CA VAL A 59 6.67 -9.93 2.48
C VAL A 59 8.03 -9.65 3.11
N ALA A 60 8.74 -10.71 3.49
CA ALA A 60 10.09 -10.63 4.02
C ALA A 60 11.08 -10.13 2.95
N PRO A 61 12.08 -9.29 3.29
CA PRO A 61 13.01 -8.71 2.32
C PRO A 61 13.80 -9.73 1.49
N ARG A 62 14.06 -10.93 2.04
CA ARG A 62 14.73 -12.03 1.30
C ARG A 62 13.85 -12.55 0.17
N VAL A 63 12.57 -12.80 0.45
CA VAL A 63 11.62 -13.33 -0.54
C VAL A 63 11.34 -12.28 -1.61
N TRP A 64 11.21 -11.01 -1.23
CA TRP A 64 11.12 -9.91 -2.18
C TRP A 64 12.30 -9.85 -3.16
N ARG A 65 13.54 -9.84 -2.64
CA ARG A 65 14.74 -9.79 -3.49
C ARG A 65 14.81 -10.97 -4.45
N ALA A 66 14.43 -12.16 -3.98
CA ALA A 66 14.36 -13.35 -4.82
C ALA A 66 13.25 -13.25 -5.90
N GLY A 67 12.10 -12.66 -5.57
CA GLY A 67 11.01 -12.39 -6.51
C GLY A 67 11.41 -11.40 -7.61
N LEU A 68 12.14 -10.32 -7.27
CA LEU A 68 12.67 -9.37 -8.27
C LEU A 68 13.66 -10.01 -9.24
N ALA A 69 14.48 -10.96 -8.77
CA ALA A 69 15.41 -11.70 -9.59
C ALA A 69 14.74 -12.80 -10.45
N ARG A 70 13.40 -12.84 -10.51
CA ARG A 70 12.58 -13.90 -11.16
C ARG A 70 12.85 -15.31 -10.60
N GLY A 71 13.42 -15.41 -9.41
CA GLY A 71 13.82 -16.68 -8.79
C GLY A 71 12.72 -17.38 -8.00
N VAL A 72 11.52 -16.81 -7.92
CA VAL A 72 10.40 -17.34 -7.13
C VAL A 72 9.08 -17.10 -7.87
N THR A 73 8.17 -18.07 -7.83
CA THR A 73 6.84 -17.94 -8.47
C THR A 73 5.96 -16.96 -7.68
N LEU A 74 4.98 -16.38 -8.38
CA LEU A 74 3.98 -15.49 -7.78
C LEU A 74 3.26 -16.12 -6.59
N GLU A 75 2.90 -17.39 -6.76
CA GLU A 75 2.18 -18.19 -5.76
C GLU A 75 3.04 -18.44 -4.52
N ALA A 76 4.32 -18.74 -4.70
CA ALA A 76 5.24 -18.91 -3.58
C ALA A 76 5.48 -17.58 -2.82
N VAL A 77 5.51 -16.45 -3.53
CA VAL A 77 5.54 -15.13 -2.87
C VAL A 77 4.25 -14.91 -2.07
N ARG A 78 3.07 -15.19 -2.63
CA ARG A 78 1.77 -15.10 -1.93
C ARG A 78 1.70 -16.00 -0.69
N ALA A 79 2.15 -17.24 -0.79
CA ALA A 79 2.16 -18.19 0.33
C ALA A 79 3.09 -17.76 1.48
N SER A 80 4.09 -16.92 1.19
CA SER A 80 5.03 -16.39 2.19
C SER A 80 4.57 -15.08 2.84
N MET A 81 3.42 -14.54 2.44
CA MET A 81 2.95 -13.25 2.95
C MET A 81 2.42 -13.38 4.37
N ALA A 82 2.77 -12.41 5.20
CA ALA A 82 2.01 -12.14 6.42
C ALA A 82 0.83 -11.24 6.03
N ASP A 83 -0.37 -11.82 6.02
CA ASP A 83 -1.62 -11.10 5.72
C ASP A 83 -1.98 -10.13 6.86
N PHE A 84 -2.82 -9.15 6.54
CA PHE A 84 -3.36 -8.20 7.51
C PHE A 84 -4.71 -8.70 8.03
N LYS A 85 -4.91 -8.62 9.35
CA LYS A 85 -6.20 -8.96 9.99
C LYS A 85 -7.34 -8.06 9.49
N GLN A 86 -7.04 -6.79 9.21
CA GLN A 86 -8.01 -5.80 8.79
C GLN A 86 -7.35 -4.71 7.95
N TYR A 87 -8.11 -4.18 6.98
CA TYR A 87 -7.76 -3.02 6.18
C TYR A 87 -8.53 -1.80 6.65
N MET A 88 -7.85 -0.67 6.86
CA MET A 88 -8.45 0.57 7.33
C MET A 88 -7.93 1.76 6.53
N ARG A 89 -8.85 2.62 6.08
CA ARG A 89 -8.49 3.94 5.55
C ARG A 89 -8.54 4.94 6.71
N VAL A 90 -7.41 5.56 7.00
CA VAL A 90 -7.30 6.57 8.05
C VAL A 90 -7.19 7.93 7.39
N GLU A 91 -8.18 8.78 7.61
CA GLU A 91 -8.11 10.19 7.24
C GLU A 91 -7.54 10.99 8.40
N VAL A 92 -6.42 11.67 8.16
CA VAL A 92 -5.77 12.50 9.17
C VAL A 92 -6.13 13.94 8.88
N THR A 93 -6.87 14.57 9.78
CA THR A 93 -7.00 16.02 9.84
C THR A 93 -5.84 16.54 10.71
N PRO A 94 -4.86 17.28 10.15
CA PRO A 94 -3.80 17.87 10.95
C PRO A 94 -4.38 18.79 12.04
N GLY A 95 -3.66 18.95 13.15
CA GLY A 95 -3.99 20.00 14.11
C GLY A 95 -3.64 21.37 13.54
N GLY A 96 -4.48 22.37 13.75
CA GLY A 96 -4.24 23.72 13.27
C GLY A 96 -5.43 24.66 13.48
N TRP A 97 -5.21 25.94 13.20
CA TRP A 97 -6.29 26.92 13.13
C TRP A 97 -6.88 26.89 11.72
N TYR A 98 -8.15 26.50 11.63
CA TYR A 98 -8.92 26.45 10.39
C TYR A 98 -9.96 27.57 10.41
N ARG A 99 -10.25 28.18 9.26
CA ARG A 99 -11.41 29.09 9.15
C ARG A 99 -12.70 28.25 9.16
N GLU A 100 -13.80 28.76 9.70
CA GLU A 100 -15.08 28.03 9.79
C GLU A 100 -15.58 27.48 8.44
N ALA A 101 -15.24 28.14 7.33
CA ALA A 101 -15.56 27.67 5.97
C ALA A 101 -14.71 26.47 5.50
N GLU A 102 -13.60 26.17 6.19
CA GLU A 102 -12.67 25.07 5.87
C GLU A 102 -12.95 23.82 6.73
N THR A 103 -13.76 23.93 7.79
CA THR A 103 -14.08 22.82 8.71
C THR A 103 -15.23 21.91 8.25
N VAL A 104 -15.93 22.26 7.17
CA VAL A 104 -16.97 21.40 6.60
C VAL A 104 -16.37 20.54 5.49
N ARG A 105 -16.17 19.24 5.74
CA ARG A 105 -15.85 18.30 4.66
C ARG A 105 -16.99 17.31 4.44
N LYS A 106 -17.40 17.24 3.17
CA LYS A 106 -18.40 16.38 2.51
C LYS A 106 -18.30 14.90 2.93
N PRO A 107 -19.43 14.16 2.88
CA PRO A 107 -19.49 12.73 3.18
C PRO A 107 -18.66 11.88 2.23
#